data_AF-A0A963NPT5-F1
#
_entry.id   AF-A0A963NPT5-F1
#
_cell.length_a   1.000
_cell.length_b   1.000
_cell.length_c   1.000
_cell.angle_alpha   90.00
_cell.angle_beta   90.00
_cell.angle_gamma   90.00
#
_symmetry.space_group_name_H-M   'P 1'
#
loop_
_entity.id
_entity.type
_entity.pdbx_description
1 polymer ?
#
loop_
_entity_poly.entity_id
_entity_poly.type
_entity_poly.pdbx_seq_one_letter_code
_entity_poly.pdbx_strand_id
1 'polypeptide(L)'
;MNLRAFRYPTVAAALVLAGALAIAPYARSQIDAAPSWAPIGTSASGASSTVWFHEPGSRQAVACQTVAGADGRLAGVSCAQGRLP
;
A
#
# COMPACT_ATOMS: atom_id res chain seq x y z
N MET A 1 -48.24 29.97 -4.81
CA MET A 1 -47.08 29.06 -4.95
C MET A 1 -46.74 28.50 -3.57
N ASN A 2 -46.95 27.19 -3.37
CA ASN A 2 -46.89 26.56 -2.04
C ASN A 2 -45.44 26.45 -1.53
N LEU A 3 -45.01 27.43 -0.72
CA LEU A 3 -43.71 27.49 -0.04
C LEU A 3 -43.42 26.29 0.89
N ARG A 4 -44.42 25.45 1.19
CA ARG A 4 -44.27 24.27 2.04
C ARG A 4 -43.69 23.06 1.30
N ALA A 5 -43.89 22.93 -0.01
CA ALA A 5 -43.42 21.77 -0.79
C ALA A 5 -41.90 21.80 -1.03
N PHE A 6 -41.29 22.99 -1.06
CA PHE A 6 -39.86 23.18 -1.33
C PHE A 6 -38.95 22.99 -0.10
N ARG A 7 -39.51 22.89 1.11
CA ARG A 7 -38.74 22.78 2.37
C ARG A 7 -38.31 21.36 2.70
N TYR A 8 -39.06 20.36 2.24
CA TYR A 8 -38.76 18.96 2.50
C TYR A 8 -37.55 18.43 1.71
N PRO A 9 -37.38 18.70 0.40
CA PRO A 9 -36.23 18.17 -0.33
C PRO A 9 -34.90 18.78 0.10
N THR A 10 -34.90 20.05 0.52
CA THR A 10 -33.69 20.74 0.99
C THR A 10 -33.22 20.23 2.35
N VAL A 11 -34.15 19.99 3.28
CA VAL A 11 -33.82 19.38 4.58
C VAL A 11 -33.34 17.93 4.39
N ALA A 12 -33.97 17.16 3.51
CA ALA A 12 -33.53 15.81 3.21
C ALA A 12 -32.12 15.78 2.58
N ALA A 13 -31.83 16.67 1.62
CA ALA A 13 -30.50 16.77 1.02
C ALA A 13 -29.43 17.18 2.03
N ALA A 14 -29.74 18.11 2.94
CA ALA A 14 -28.81 18.52 3.99
C ALA A 14 -28.50 17.37 4.97
N LEU A 15 -29.50 16.57 5.34
CA LEU A 15 -29.31 15.40 6.20
C LEU A 15 -28.47 14.30 5.53
N VAL A 16 -28.71 14.05 4.25
CA VAL A 16 -27.92 13.07 3.47
C VAL A 16 -26.46 13.53 3.34
N LEU A 17 -26.23 14.82 3.06
CA LEU A 17 -24.88 15.36 2.95
C LEU A 17 -24.15 15.36 4.30
N ALA A 18 -24.84 15.74 5.38
CA ALA A 18 -24.29 15.69 6.74
C ALA A 18 -23.97 14.24 7.15
N GLY A 19 -24.84 13.29 6.82
CA GLY A 19 -24.60 11.86 6.97
C GLY A 19 -23.34 11.44 6.20
N ALA A 20 -23.28 11.72 4.90
CA ALA A 20 -22.14 11.37 4.05
C ALA A 20 -20.80 11.93 4.56
N LEU A 21 -20.78 13.17 5.06
CA LEU A 21 -19.59 13.79 5.65
C LEU A 21 -19.19 13.14 6.98
N ALA A 22 -20.15 12.66 7.78
CA ALA A 22 -19.88 11.99 9.04
C ALA A 22 -19.29 10.58 8.87
N ILE A 23 -19.68 9.85 7.81
CA ILE A 23 -19.14 8.52 7.49
C ILE A 23 -17.89 8.53 6.61
N ALA A 24 -17.62 9.63 5.88
CA ALA A 24 -16.42 9.78 5.06
C ALA A 24 -15.07 9.43 5.75
N PRO A 25 -14.79 9.83 7.01
CA PRO A 25 -13.54 9.45 7.67
C PRO A 25 -13.43 7.96 7.99
N TYR A 26 -14.55 7.25 8.14
CA TYR A 26 -14.58 5.80 8.40
C TYR A 26 -14.42 4.95 7.13
N ALA A 27 -14.56 5.56 5.95
CA ALA A 27 -14.33 4.92 4.66
C ALA A 27 -12.87 5.05 4.16
N ARG A 28 -12.02 5.80 4.87
CA ARG A 28 -10.58 5.82 4.57
C ARG A 28 -9.96 4.53 5.10
N SER A 29 -9.12 3.89 4.28
CA SER A 29 -8.23 2.83 4.75
C SER A 29 -7.51 3.34 6.00
N GLN A 30 -7.80 2.75 7.16
CA GLN A 30 -7.13 3.10 8.43
C GLN A 30 -5.65 2.74 8.41
N ILE A 31 -5.21 1.99 7.40
CA ILE A 31 -3.83 1.62 7.18
C ILE A 31 -3.28 2.57 6.13
N ASP A 32 -2.48 3.53 6.57
CA ASP A 32 -1.53 4.22 5.71
C ASP A 32 -0.42 3.21 5.40
N ALA A 33 -0.67 2.37 4.38
CA ALA A 33 0.26 1.35 3.92
C ALA A 33 1.32 1.96 2.99
N ALA A 34 1.69 3.24 3.17
CA ALA A 34 2.84 3.82 2.50
C ALA A 34 4.06 2.93 2.82
N PRO A 35 4.61 2.19 1.84
CA PRO A 35 5.69 1.27 2.11
C PRO A 35 6.89 2.07 2.60
N SER A 36 7.41 1.76 3.80
CA SER A 36 8.62 2.44 4.29
C SER A 36 9.86 2.06 3.47
N TRP A 37 9.79 0.95 2.73
CA TRP A 37 10.82 0.42 1.86
C TRP A 37 10.63 0.89 0.42
N ALA A 38 11.61 1.65 -0.08
CA ALA A 38 11.72 2.06 -1.46
C ALA A 38 12.49 1.03 -2.30
N PRO A 39 12.07 0.73 -3.54
CA PRO A 39 12.79 -0.19 -4.42
C PRO A 39 14.10 0.43 -4.91
N ILE A 40 15.19 -0.35 -4.88
CA ILE A 40 16.47 0.00 -5.51
C ILE A 40 16.53 -0.58 -6.93
N GLY A 41 16.16 -1.86 -7.10
CA GLY A 41 16.23 -2.53 -8.39
C GLY A 41 16.01 -4.04 -8.33
N THR A 42 16.15 -4.68 -9.49
CA THR A 42 16.00 -6.13 -9.66
C THR A 42 17.04 -6.67 -10.64
N SER A 43 17.48 -7.91 -10.45
CA SER A 43 18.38 -8.63 -11.37
C SER A 43 17.91 -10.07 -11.49
N ALA A 44 17.99 -10.65 -12.68
CA ALA A 44 17.65 -12.06 -12.89
C ALA A 44 18.68 -12.72 -13.80
N SER A 45 19.08 -13.93 -13.45
CA SER A 45 19.98 -14.78 -14.21
C SER A 45 19.62 -16.25 -14.01
N GLY A 46 19.32 -16.95 -15.11
CA GLY A 46 18.89 -18.36 -15.06
C GLY A 46 17.68 -18.57 -14.16
N ALA A 47 17.81 -19.47 -13.19
CA ALA A 47 16.75 -19.80 -12.21
C ALA A 47 16.76 -18.91 -10.95
N SER A 48 17.57 -17.83 -10.94
CA SER A 48 17.74 -16.95 -9.78
C SER A 48 17.35 -15.51 -10.12
N SER A 49 16.62 -14.87 -9.22
CA SER A 49 16.23 -13.47 -9.28
C SER A 49 16.50 -12.81 -7.94
N THR A 50 17.09 -11.62 -7.95
CA THR A 50 17.38 -10.80 -6.78
C THR A 50 16.63 -9.47 -6.87
N VAL A 51 16.05 -9.04 -5.76
CA VAL A 51 15.39 -7.75 -5.59
C VAL A 51 16.03 -6.99 -4.43
N TRP A 52 16.17 -5.67 -4.58
CA TRP A 52 16.77 -4.80 -3.57
C TRP A 52 15.81 -3.70 -3.16
N PHE A 53 15.72 -3.46 -1.84
CA PHE A 53 14.95 -2.37 -1.26
C PHE A 53 15.79 -1.63 -0.23
N HIS A 54 15.46 -0.36 0.02
CA HIS A 54 16.01 0.40 1.13
C HIS A 54 14.94 1.18 1.88
N GLU A 55 15.14 1.39 3.16
CA GLU A 55 14.29 2.25 3.99
C GLU A 55 15.02 3.59 4.20
N PRO A 56 14.55 4.70 3.58
CA PRO A 56 15.26 5.98 3.60
C PRO A 56 15.47 6.53 5.02
N GLY A 57 14.49 6.33 5.91
CA GLY A 57 14.53 6.87 7.28
C GLY A 57 15.57 6.20 8.18
N SER A 58 15.83 4.90 7.98
CA SER A 58 16.74 4.11 8.83
C SER A 58 18.06 3.77 8.15
N ARG A 59 18.20 4.11 6.87
CA ARG A 59 19.29 3.69 5.97
C ARG A 59 19.45 2.18 5.89
N GLN A 60 18.42 1.40 6.24
CA GLN A 60 18.49 -0.04 6.06
C GLN A 60 18.33 -0.39 4.57
N ALA A 61 19.00 -1.44 4.15
CA ALA A 61 18.82 -2.06 2.84
C ALA A 61 18.63 -3.55 3.01
N VAL A 62 17.81 -4.15 2.15
CA VAL A 62 17.56 -5.58 2.10
C VAL A 62 17.70 -6.05 0.65
N ALA A 63 18.36 -7.19 0.47
CA ALA A 63 18.49 -7.90 -0.79
C ALA A 63 17.88 -9.28 -0.60
N CYS A 64 16.87 -9.63 -1.41
CA CYS A 64 16.25 -10.94 -1.37
C CYS A 64 16.47 -11.66 -2.70
N GLN A 65 16.96 -12.88 -2.66
CA GLN A 65 17.27 -13.71 -3.82
C GLN A 65 16.45 -15.00 -3.80
N THR A 66 15.90 -15.38 -4.95
CA THR A 66 15.28 -16.70 -5.11
C THR A 66 16.33 -17.79 -5.12
N VAL A 67 16.10 -18.85 -4.35
CA VAL A 67 16.97 -20.03 -4.29
C VAL A 67 16.34 -21.12 -5.14
N ALA A 68 17.09 -21.62 -6.12
CA ALA A 68 16.67 -22.75 -6.94
C ALA A 68 16.85 -24.06 -6.16
N GLY A 69 15.85 -24.93 -6.23
CA GLY A 69 15.87 -26.29 -5.71
C GLY A 69 16.64 -27.24 -6.62
N ALA A 70 16.88 -28.46 -6.11
CA ALA A 70 17.59 -29.50 -6.86
C ALA A 70 16.89 -29.92 -8.17
N ASP A 71 15.59 -29.66 -8.29
CA ASP A 71 14.75 -29.89 -9.47
C ASP A 71 14.66 -28.68 -10.41
N GLY A 72 15.42 -27.61 -10.14
CA GLY A 72 15.41 -26.37 -10.92
C GLY A 72 14.19 -25.47 -10.67
N ARG A 73 13.31 -25.82 -9.71
CA ARG A 73 12.14 -25.01 -9.32
C ARG A 73 12.51 -24.05 -8.20
N LEU A 74 11.65 -23.08 -7.91
CA LEU A 74 11.82 -22.19 -6.76
C LEU A 74 11.75 -23.00 -5.46
N ALA A 75 12.84 -23.08 -4.72
CA ALA A 75 12.90 -23.72 -3.41
C ALA A 75 12.66 -22.75 -2.25
N GLY A 76 12.94 -21.46 -2.44
CA GLY A 76 12.71 -20.45 -1.41
C GLY A 76 13.27 -19.09 -1.77
N VAL A 77 13.28 -18.21 -0.77
CA VAL A 77 13.86 -16.87 -0.85
C VAL A 77 14.81 -16.69 0.32
N SER A 78 16.03 -16.25 0.04
CA SER A 78 17.03 -15.89 1.04
C SER A 78 17.23 -14.38 1.03
N CYS A 79 17.18 -13.74 2.20
CA CYS A 79 17.33 -12.30 2.33
C CYS A 79 18.53 -11.95 3.20
N ALA A 80 19.32 -10.98 2.75
CA ALA A 80 20.38 -10.35 3.53
C ALA A 80 20.01 -8.88 3.78
N GLN A 81 20.28 -8.40 4.99
CA GLN A 81 20.00 -7.03 5.40
C GLN A 81 21.30 -6.34 5.81
N GLY A 82 21.40 -5.05 5.49
CA GLY A 82 22.54 -4.22 5.84
C GLY A 82 22.15 -2.77 6.01
N ARG A 83 23.13 -1.92 6.27
CA ARG A 83 22.96 -0.47 6.33
C ARG A 83 23.73 0.18 5.18
N LEU A 84 23.08 1.09 4.48
CA LEU A 84 23.72 1.92 3.44
C LEU A 84 24.70 2.92 4.10
N PRO A 85 25.79 3.27 3.42
CA PRO A 85 26.76 4.26 3.92
C PRO A 85 26.11 5.61 4.30
#